data_AF-A0A5M6A3E3-F1
#
_entry.id   AF-A0A5M6A3E3-F1
#
_cell.length_a   1.000
_cell.length_b   1.000
_cell.length_c   1.000
_cell.angle_alpha   90.00
_cell.angle_beta   90.00
_cell.angle_gamma   90.00
#
_symmetry.space_group_name_H-M   'P 1'
#
loop_
_entity.id
_entity.type
_entity.pdbx_description
1 polymer ?
#
loop_
_entity_poly.entity_id
_entity_poly.type
_entity_poly.pdbx_seq_one_letter_code
_entity_poly.pdbx_strand_id
1 'polypeptide(L)'
;EGKYLERHLQYNYTHDEKGRVSAKEILKWNQDNSRFEKLYCLNFSYTDNEVNVEYVAWNSKAGDYTNVKAKAVYQMNENGMNYMAYNWNEKDNSWNLVTEHNATNWNSALLANR
;
A
#
# COMPACT_ATOMS: atom_id res chain seq x y z
N GLU A 1 0.07 -32.53 4.50
CA GLU A 1 0.50 -31.11 4.57
C GLU A 1 0.93 -30.76 5.98
N GLY A 2 1.79 -29.75 6.16
CA GLY A 2 2.09 -29.18 7.49
C GLY A 2 3.30 -29.73 8.26
N LYS A 3 4.13 -30.60 7.65
CA LYS A 3 5.40 -31.06 8.27
C LYS A 3 6.62 -30.19 7.95
N TYR A 4 6.56 -29.42 6.87
CA TYR A 4 7.69 -28.64 6.36
C TYR A 4 7.27 -27.21 6.10
N LEU A 5 8.24 -26.29 6.10
CA LEU A 5 8.03 -24.92 5.67
C LEU A 5 7.81 -24.88 4.16
N GLU A 6 6.77 -24.18 3.76
CA GLU A 6 6.38 -24.02 2.36
C GLU A 6 6.62 -22.56 1.91
N ARG A 7 7.09 -22.41 0.67
CA ARG A 7 7.28 -21.08 0.07
C ARG A 7 5.92 -20.58 -0.41
N HIS A 8 5.56 -19.37 -0.01
CA HIS A 8 4.31 -18.73 -0.44
C HIS A 8 4.57 -17.37 -1.08
N LEU A 9 5.18 -16.46 -0.33
CA LEU A 9 5.49 -15.10 -0.77
C LEU A 9 6.94 -14.75 -0.44
N GLN A 10 7.52 -13.88 -1.26
CA GLN A 10 8.77 -13.19 -0.99
C GLN A 10 8.51 -11.69 -1.04
N TYR A 11 9.14 -10.96 -0.11
CA TYR A 11 9.04 -9.51 -0.02
C TYR A 11 10.43 -8.90 -0.19
N ASN A 12 10.58 -8.03 -1.18
CA ASN A 12 11.79 -7.22 -1.35
C ASN A 12 11.47 -5.77 -1.00
N TYR A 13 12.33 -5.13 -0.21
CA TYR A 13 12.11 -3.77 0.26
C TYR A 13 13.18 -2.84 -0.29
N THR A 14 12.73 -1.73 -0.87
CA THR A 14 13.58 -0.59 -1.25
C THR A 14 13.34 0.52 -0.25
N HIS A 15 14.40 1.27 0.05
CA HIS A 15 14.33 2.39 0.98
C HIS A 15 14.73 3.69 0.27
N ASP A 16 14.16 4.81 0.70
CA ASP A 16 14.57 6.14 0.27
C ASP A 16 15.85 6.60 1.00
N GLU A 17 16.33 7.80 0.66
CA GLU A 17 17.55 8.39 1.24
C GLU A 17 17.45 8.63 2.76
N LYS A 18 16.23 8.66 3.31
CA LYS A 18 15.96 8.80 4.76
C LYS A 18 15.77 7.44 5.45
N GLY A 19 15.95 6.33 4.73
CA GLY A 19 15.78 4.97 5.25
C GLY A 19 14.33 4.53 5.43
N ARG A 20 13.36 5.26 4.86
CA ARG A 20 11.94 4.86 4.88
C ARG A 20 11.67 3.93 3.70
N VAL A 21 10.73 2.99 3.85
CA VAL A 21 10.36 2.08 2.74
C VAL A 21 9.79 2.89 1.58
N SER A 22 10.43 2.85 0.41
CA SER A 22 9.94 3.51 -0.82
C SER A 22 9.20 2.53 -1.73
N ALA A 23 9.53 1.24 -1.65
CA ALA A 23 8.83 0.20 -2.37
C ALA A 23 8.84 -1.12 -1.59
N LYS A 24 7.75 -1.88 -1.67
CA LYS A 24 7.67 -3.28 -1.26
C LYS A 24 7.23 -4.09 -2.46
N GLU A 25 8.15 -4.85 -3.05
CA GLU A 25 7.88 -5.79 -4.14
C GLU A 25 7.40 -7.12 -3.55
N ILE A 26 6.28 -7.64 -4.06
CA ILE A 26 5.70 -8.92 -3.66
C ILE A 26 5.86 -9.90 -4.82
N LEU A 27 6.47 -11.04 -4.53
CA LEU A 27 6.55 -12.19 -5.43
C LEU A 27 5.80 -13.38 -4.84
N LYS A 28 5.16 -14.17 -5.71
CA LYS A 28 4.44 -15.38 -5.33
C LYS A 28 5.22 -16.62 -5.77
N TRP A 29 5.32 -17.60 -4.89
CA TRP A 29 5.90 -18.89 -5.25
C TRP A 29 4.99 -19.61 -6.25
N ASN A 30 5.55 -19.99 -7.39
CA ASN A 30 4.91 -20.86 -8.36
C ASN A 30 5.49 -22.27 -8.20
N GLN A 31 4.64 -23.20 -7.78
CA GLN A 31 5.03 -24.56 -7.49
C GLN A 31 5.37 -25.37 -8.75
N ASP A 32 4.73 -25.06 -9.88
CA ASP A 32 4.88 -25.81 -11.14
C ASP A 32 6.28 -25.66 -11.72
N ASN A 33 6.90 -24.49 -11.52
CA ASN A 33 8.22 -24.17 -12.05
C ASN A 33 9.26 -23.86 -10.97
N SER A 34 8.89 -24.01 -9.70
CA SER A 34 9.77 -23.83 -8.54
C SER A 34 10.52 -22.50 -8.52
N ARG A 35 9.83 -21.40 -8.82
CA ARG A 35 10.39 -20.03 -8.73
C ARG A 35 9.41 -19.04 -8.15
N PHE A 36 9.94 -17.93 -7.63
CA PHE A 36 9.14 -16.77 -7.30
C PHE A 36 8.83 -15.96 -8.56
N GLU A 37 7.57 -15.60 -8.73
CA GLU A 37 7.07 -14.81 -9.86
C GLU A 37 6.52 -13.48 -9.36
N LYS A 38 6.78 -12.42 -10.14
CA LYS A 38 6.36 -11.05 -9.80
C LYS A 38 4.83 -10.95 -9.76
N LEU A 39 4.32 -10.38 -8.67
CA LEU A 39 2.87 -10.24 -8.45
C LEU A 39 2.44 -8.77 -8.52
N TYR A 40 2.89 -7.96 -7.56
CA TYR A 40 2.63 -6.52 -7.51
C TYR A 40 3.70 -5.82 -6.67
N CYS A 41 3.75 -4.50 -6.77
CA CYS A 41 4.56 -3.63 -5.92
C CYS A 41 3.65 -2.65 -5.16
N LEU A 42 4.00 -2.38 -3.91
CA LEU A 42 3.45 -1.25 -3.15
C LEU A 42 4.49 -0.13 -3.18
N ASN A 43 4.16 0.99 -3.83
CA ASN A 43 5.04 2.16 -3.91
C ASN A 43 4.62 3.19 -2.87
N PHE A 44 5.58 3.66 -2.08
CA PHE A 44 5.35 4.61 -1.01
C PHE A 44 5.92 5.96 -1.39
N SER A 45 5.12 7.00 -1.26
CA SER A 45 5.58 8.37 -1.34
C SER A 45 5.16 9.16 -0.11
N TYR A 46 5.99 10.12 0.24
CA TYR A 46 5.91 10.82 1.52
C TYR A 46 5.98 12.32 1.29
N THR A 47 5.05 13.05 1.88
CA THR A 47 5.16 14.50 2.12
C THR A 47 5.34 14.74 3.62
N ASP A 48 5.30 15.99 4.06
CA ASP A 48 5.41 16.33 5.49
C ASP A 48 4.20 15.83 6.31
N ASN A 49 3.02 15.75 5.69
CA ASN A 49 1.78 15.39 6.37
C ASN A 49 1.03 14.22 5.74
N GLU A 50 1.57 13.60 4.68
CA GLU A 50 0.88 12.55 3.95
C GLU A 50 1.81 11.37 3.61
N VAL A 51 1.25 10.17 3.71
CA VAL A 51 1.82 8.95 3.14
C VAL A 51 0.86 8.43 2.09
N ASN A 52 1.34 8.30 0.87
CA ASN A 52 0.61 7.70 -0.23
C ASN A 52 1.19 6.31 -0.53
N VAL A 53 0.31 5.33 -0.70
CA VAL A 53 0.66 3.95 -1.02
C VAL A 53 -0.07 3.54 -2.30
N GLU A 54 0.65 3.32 -3.39
CA GLU A 54 0.07 2.84 -4.65
C GLU A 54 0.26 1.33 -4.79
N TYR A 55 -0.82 0.64 -5.15
CA TYR A 55 -0.79 -0.75 -5.58
C TYR A 55 -0.61 -0.81 -7.10
N VAL A 56 0.49 -1.40 -7.55
CA VAL A 56 0.85 -1.51 -8.96
C VAL A 56 1.09 -2.98 -9.32
N ALA A 57 0.21 -3.56 -10.14
CA ALA A 57 0.31 -4.94 -10.56
C ALA A 57 1.42 -5.13 -11.61
N TRP A 58 2.04 -6.31 -11.60
CA TRP A 58 2.99 -6.72 -12.63
C TRP A 58 2.31 -6.79 -14.00
N ASN A 59 2.88 -6.12 -14.99
CA ASN A 59 2.45 -6.19 -16.38
C ASN A 59 3.45 -7.04 -17.16
N SER A 60 3.11 -8.32 -17.39
CA SER A 60 3.98 -9.25 -18.09
C SER A 60 4.29 -8.85 -19.53
N LYS A 61 3.41 -8.08 -20.19
CA LYS A 61 3.65 -7.58 -21.55
C LYS A 61 4.68 -6.45 -21.56
N ALA A 62 4.64 -5.57 -20.57
CA ALA A 62 5.61 -4.48 -20.43
C ALA A 62 6.91 -4.92 -19.76
N GLY A 63 6.90 -6.05 -19.04
CA GLY A 63 8.02 -6.49 -18.23
C GLY A 63 8.29 -5.57 -17.03
N ASP A 64 7.26 -4.88 -16.53
CA ASP A 64 7.39 -3.91 -15.45
C ASP A 64 6.09 -3.72 -14.64
N TYR A 65 6.19 -3.10 -13.47
CA TYR A 65 5.07 -2.69 -12.63
C TYR A 65 4.44 -1.39 -13.15
N THR A 66 3.58 -1.52 -14.16
CA THR A 66 2.92 -0.37 -14.81
C THR A 66 1.41 -0.36 -14.65
N ASN A 67 0.83 -1.41 -14.09
CA ASN A 67 -0.61 -1.59 -14.03
C ASN A 67 -1.18 -1.14 -12.68
N VAL A 68 -1.28 0.17 -12.48
CA VAL A 68 -1.82 0.79 -11.26
C VAL A 68 -3.28 0.39 -11.06
N LYS A 69 -3.63 -0.13 -9.87
CA LYS A 69 -5.02 -0.57 -9.57
C LYS A 69 -5.70 0.19 -8.45
N ALA A 70 -4.95 0.59 -7.44
CA ALA A 70 -5.50 1.20 -6.24
C ALA A 70 -4.45 2.08 -5.57
N LYS A 71 -4.91 3.00 -4.72
CA LYS A 71 -4.03 3.71 -3.79
C LYS A 71 -4.72 3.94 -2.45
N ALA A 72 -3.91 4.07 -1.42
CA ALA A 72 -4.32 4.55 -0.11
C ALA A 72 -3.56 5.83 0.24
N VAL A 73 -4.23 6.76 0.91
CA VAL A 73 -3.67 8.02 1.39
C VAL A 73 -3.91 8.12 2.89
N TYR A 74 -2.84 8.28 3.64
CA TYR A 74 -2.87 8.56 5.08
C TYR A 74 -2.40 9.99 5.27
N GLN A 75 -3.31 10.88 5.65
CA GLN A 75 -3.03 12.30 5.81
C GLN A 75 -3.20 12.69 7.28
N MET A 76 -2.19 13.34 7.87
CA MET A 76 -2.29 13.96 9.18
C MET A 76 -2.65 15.45 9.04
N ASN A 77 -3.56 15.91 9.89
CA ASN A 77 -3.93 17.30 10.03
C ASN A 77 -4.15 17.64 11.52
N GLU A 78 -4.49 18.89 11.82
CA GLU A 78 -4.70 19.36 13.20
C GLU A 78 -5.78 18.57 13.97
N ASN A 79 -6.74 17.98 13.25
CA ASN A 79 -7.87 17.24 13.82
C ASN A 79 -7.60 15.75 14.01
N GLY A 80 -6.47 15.23 13.51
CA GLY A 80 -6.09 13.83 13.60
C GLY A 80 -5.56 13.25 12.28
N MET A 81 -5.90 11.99 12.02
CA MET A 81 -5.49 11.28 10.81
C MET A 81 -6.71 10.96 9.94
N ASN A 82 -6.61 11.22 8.64
CA ASN A 82 -7.58 10.81 7.64
C ASN A 82 -7.00 9.69 6.77
N TYR A 83 -7.76 8.62 6.61
CA TYR A 83 -7.47 7.52 5.69
C TYR A 83 -8.45 7.56 4.51
N MET A 84 -7.91 7.58 3.30
CA MET A 84 -8.70 7.48 2.06
C MET A 84 -8.18 6.34 1.20
N ALA A 85 -9.08 5.56 0.60
CA ALA A 85 -8.73 4.53 -0.36
C ALA A 85 -9.43 4.78 -1.70
N TYR A 86 -8.70 4.54 -2.79
CA TYR A 86 -9.18 4.76 -4.14
C TYR A 86 -8.89 3.56 -5.03
N ASN A 87 -9.79 3.32 -5.98
CA ASN A 87 -9.54 2.41 -7.10
C ASN A 87 -9.29 3.21 -8.38
N TRP A 88 -8.37 2.72 -9.20
CA TRP A 88 -8.07 3.31 -10.50
C TRP A 88 -9.18 2.93 -11.49
N ASN A 89 -9.76 3.94 -12.13
CA ASN A 89 -10.72 3.77 -13.20
C ASN A 89 -10.03 3.96 -14.55
N GLU A 90 -9.68 2.85 -15.20
CA GLU A 90 -9.00 2.87 -16.50
C GLU A 90 -9.85 3.49 -17.62
N LYS A 91 -11.19 3.47 -17.51
CA LYS A 91 -12.08 4.02 -18.54
C LYS A 91 -12.08 5.55 -18.53
N ASP A 92 -12.15 6.11 -17.33
CA ASP A 92 -12.27 7.55 -17.12
C ASP A 92 -10.93 8.20 -16.78
N ASN A 93 -9.86 7.42 -16.74
CA ASN A 93 -8.50 7.84 -16.40
C ASN A 93 -8.45 8.62 -15.07
N SER A 94 -9.15 8.12 -14.06
CA SER A 94 -9.42 8.85 -12.82
C SER A 94 -9.41 7.94 -11.59
N TRP A 95 -9.29 8.56 -10.41
CA TRP A 95 -9.37 7.87 -9.13
C TRP A 95 -10.80 7.92 -8.59
N ASN A 96 -11.37 6.76 -8.29
CA ASN A 96 -12.67 6.65 -7.63
C ASN A 96 -12.46 6.42 -6.13
N LEU A 97 -13.00 7.29 -5.28
CA LEU A 97 -12.99 7.11 -3.83
C LEU A 97 -13.83 5.88 -3.45
N VAL A 98 -13.24 4.99 -2.65
CA VAL A 98 -13.87 3.76 -2.16
C VAL A 98 -14.30 3.93 -0.71
N THR A 99 -13.43 4.48 0.12
CA THR A 99 -13.73 4.78 1.52
C THR A 99 -12.90 5.93 2.03
N GLU A 100 -13.44 6.62 3.04
CA GLU A 100 -12.79 7.65 3.81
C GLU A 100 -13.10 7.44 5.29
N HIS A 101 -12.08 7.45 6.14
CA HIS A 101 -12.19 7.28 7.58
C HIS A 101 -11.34 8.32 8.30
N ASN A 102 -12.00 9.17 9.09
CA ASN A 102 -11.33 10.14 9.94
C ASN A 102 -11.13 9.52 11.34
N ALA A 103 -9.88 9.34 11.73
CA ALA A 103 -9.46 9.03 13.08
C ALA A 103 -9.14 10.35 13.80
N THR A 104 -10.14 10.89 14.49
CA THR A 104 -9.96 12.08 15.32
C THR A 104 -9.21 11.75 16.61
N ASN A 105 -8.42 12.71 17.08
CA ASN A 105 -7.80 12.62 18.40
C ASN A 105 -8.91 12.76 19.47
N TRP A 106 -9.16 11.72 20.27
CA TRP A 106 -10.18 11.71 21.36
C TRP A 106 -9.76 12.57 22.57
N ASN A 107 -9.36 13.82 22.36
CA ASN A 107 -8.86 14.69 23.43
C ASN A 107 -9.93 15.54 24.14
N SER A 108 -11.22 15.19 24.06
CA SER A 108 -12.30 15.95 24.74
C SER A 108 -13.27 15.13 25.60
N ALA A 109 -13.08 13.80 25.77
CA ALA A 109 -13.96 12.99 26.62
C ALA A 109 -13.49 12.81 28.08
N LEU A 110 -12.36 13.41 28.48
CA LEU A 110 -11.84 13.35 29.85
C LEU A 110 -11.59 14.74 30.45
N LEU A 111 -12.51 15.68 30.23
CA LEU A 111 -12.71 16.71 31.25
C LEU A 111 -13.52 16.08 32.39
N ALA A 112 -12.83 15.29 33.22
CA ALA A 112 -13.33 15.00 34.55
C ALA A 112 -13.39 16.35 35.28
N ASN A 113 -14.58 16.97 35.28
CA ASN A 113 -14.87 18.10 36.16
C ASN A 113 -14.49 17.69 37.58
N ARG A 114 -13.45 18.32 38.13
CA ARG A 114 -13.16 18.35 39.56
C ARG A 114 -13.98 19.44 40.21
#